data_AF-A0A382W1C8-F1
#
_entry.id   AF-A0A382W1C8-F1
#
_cell.length_a   1.000
_cell.length_b   1.000
_cell.length_c   1.000
_cell.angle_alpha   90.00
_cell.angle_beta   90.00
_cell.angle_gamma   90.00
#
_symmetry.space_group_name_H-M   'P 1'
#
loop_
_entity.id
_entity.type
_entity.pdbx_description
1 polymer ?
#
loop_
_entity_poly.entity_id
_entity_poly.type
_entity_poly.pdbx_seq_one_letter_code
_entity_poly.pdbx_strand_id
1 'polypeptide(L)'
;MEININISELREKKIFVGTPMYGGMCHGMYTKASCDLATTATKYGMDVKFFYLFNESLITRARNYLVDEFLRSPYTHLMFIDSDINFNPQDVLA
;
A
#
# COMPACT_ATOMS: atom_id res chain seq x y z
N MET A 1 -15.22 13.97 -9.51
CA MET A 1 -15.71 12.73 -10.15
C MET A 1 -16.26 11.88 -9.04
N GLU A 2 -17.55 11.53 -9.05
CA GLU A 2 -18.13 10.63 -8.04
C GLU A 2 -17.86 9.19 -8.48
N ILE A 3 -17.10 8.45 -7.68
CA ILE A 3 -16.74 7.06 -7.95
C ILE A 3 -17.67 6.19 -7.11
N ASN A 4 -18.48 5.37 -7.77
CA ASN A 4 -19.43 4.46 -7.11
C ASN A 4 -18.98 3.02 -7.38
N ILE A 5 -18.53 2.34 -6.32
CA ILE A 5 -17.90 1.01 -6.42
C ILE A 5 -18.72 0.04 -5.62
N ASN A 6 -19.01 -1.11 -6.23
CA ASN A 6 -19.67 -2.18 -5.51
C ASN A 6 -18.72 -2.80 -4.48
N ILE A 7 -19.16 -2.88 -3.23
CA ILE A 7 -18.39 -3.51 -2.15
C ILE A 7 -18.02 -4.96 -2.49
N SER A 8 -18.84 -5.69 -3.25
CA SER A 8 -18.49 -7.05 -3.67
C SER A 8 -17.25 -7.07 -4.56
N GLU A 9 -17.13 -6.11 -5.48
CA GLU A 9 -15.97 -5.98 -6.37
C GLU A 9 -14.70 -5.62 -5.59
N LEU A 10 -14.80 -4.72 -4.60
CA LEU A 10 -13.68 -4.37 -3.73
C LEU A 10 -13.09 -5.59 -3.00
N ARG A 11 -13.94 -6.55 -2.61
CA ARG A 11 -13.52 -7.75 -1.86
C ARG A 11 -12.78 -8.77 -2.71
N GLU A 12 -12.96 -8.74 -4.04
CA GLU A 12 -12.23 -9.60 -4.97
C GLU A 12 -10.80 -9.11 -5.22
N LYS A 13 -10.58 -7.80 -5.01
CA LYS A 13 -9.28 -7.14 -5.16
C LYS A 13 -8.41 -7.38 -3.92
N LYS A 14 -7.11 -7.56 -4.13
CA LYS A 14 -6.11 -7.72 -3.08
C LYS A 14 -4.96 -6.77 -3.34
N ILE A 15 -4.74 -5.80 -2.46
CA ILE A 15 -3.69 -4.78 -2.62
C ILE A 15 -2.47 -5.12 -1.77
N PHE A 16 -1.31 -5.13 -2.42
CA PHE A 16 -0.01 -5.16 -1.78
C PHE A 16 0.55 -3.74 -1.74
N VAL A 17 0.59 -3.12 -0.56
CA VAL A 17 1.24 -1.84 -0.33
C VAL A 17 2.72 -2.09 -0.07
N GLY A 18 3.55 -1.73 -1.03
CA GLY A 18 5.00 -1.88 -0.95
C GLY A 18 5.67 -0.53 -0.68
N THR A 19 6.34 -0.42 0.47
CA THR A 19 7.00 0.83 0.87
C THR A 19 8.47 0.61 1.24
N PRO A 20 9.41 1.19 0.48
CA PRO A 20 10.81 1.22 0.87
C PRO A 20 11.05 2.37 1.85
N MET A 21 11.88 2.15 2.86
CA MET A 21 12.20 3.13 3.89
C MET A 21 13.69 3.36 3.98
N TYR A 22 14.15 4.53 3.54
CA TYR A 22 15.54 4.94 3.68
C TYR A 22 15.89 5.10 5.15
N GLY A 23 16.86 4.32 5.66
CA GLY A 23 17.22 4.34 7.08
C GLY A 23 16.06 4.06 8.04
N GLY A 24 15.00 3.40 7.58
CA GLY A 24 13.79 3.15 8.38
C GLY A 24 12.90 4.38 8.61
N MET A 25 13.11 5.47 7.87
CA MET A 25 12.28 6.68 7.98
C MET A 25 10.82 6.40 7.61
N CYS A 26 9.91 6.90 8.44
CA CYS A 26 8.46 6.80 8.24
C CYS A 26 7.80 8.13 8.62
N HIS A 27 7.33 8.89 7.63
CA HIS A 27 6.79 10.24 7.86
C HIS A 27 5.36 10.17 8.40
N GLY A 28 5.05 11.04 9.37
CA GLY A 28 3.76 11.00 10.07
C GLY A 28 2.53 11.05 9.16
N MET A 29 2.59 11.80 8.05
CA MET A 29 1.50 11.86 7.07
C MET A 29 1.29 10.52 6.36
N TYR A 30 2.37 9.89 5.91
CA TYR A 30 2.34 8.55 5.34
C TYR A 30 1.82 7.51 6.34
N THR A 31 2.30 7.55 7.59
CA THR A 31 1.87 6.65 8.66
C THR A 31 0.37 6.78 8.91
N LYS A 32 -0.13 8.01 9.03
CA LYS A 32 -1.55 8.29 9.23
C LYS A 32 -2.37 7.74 8.06
N ALA A 33 -1.98 8.04 6.82
CA ALA A 33 -2.68 7.56 5.63
C ALA A 33 -2.70 6.02 5.56
N SER A 34 -1.60 5.36 5.92
CA SER A 34 -1.51 3.89 5.96
C SER A 34 -2.45 3.28 7.00
N CYS A 35 -2.52 3.86 8.20
CA CYS A 35 -3.46 3.44 9.24
C CYS A 35 -4.92 3.65 8.81
N ASP A 36 -5.22 4.78 8.19
CA ASP A 36 -6.57 5.10 7.70
C ASP A 36 -6.98 4.14 6.56
N LEU A 37 -6.05 3.79 5.67
CA LEU A 37 -6.25 2.76 4.63
C LEU A 37 -6.53 1.39 5.24
N ALA A 38 -5.70 0.93 6.19
CA ALA A 38 -5.89 -0.36 6.85
C ALA A 38 -7.27 -0.45 7.53
N THR A 39 -7.66 0.62 8.23
CA THR A 39 -8.96 0.73 8.91
C THR A 39 -10.11 0.67 7.91
N THR A 40 -10.00 1.44 6.82
CA THR A 40 -11.05 1.53 5.80
C THR A 40 -11.18 0.22 5.00
N ALA A 41 -10.07 -0.38 4.61
CA ALA A 41 -10.03 -1.68 3.95
C ALA A 41 -10.69 -2.76 4.80
N THR A 42 -10.36 -2.80 6.11
CA THR A 42 -11.00 -3.72 7.06
C THR A 42 -12.51 -3.50 7.15
N LYS A 43 -12.96 -2.23 7.21
CA LYS A 43 -14.38 -1.88 7.24
C LYS A 43 -15.14 -2.41 6.03
N TYR A 44 -14.54 -2.39 4.84
CA TYR A 44 -15.17 -2.88 3.61
C TYR A 44 -14.91 -4.37 3.32
N GLY A 45 -14.02 -5.02 4.08
CA GLY A 45 -13.65 -6.42 3.91
C GLY A 45 -12.66 -6.65 2.76
N MET A 46 -11.90 -5.63 2.39
CA MET A 46 -10.89 -5.69 1.34
C MET A 46 -9.56 -6.17 1.90
N ASP A 47 -8.88 -7.07 1.17
CA ASP A 47 -7.58 -7.61 1.57
C ASP A 47 -6.45 -6.64 1.18
N VAL A 48 -5.83 -6.04 2.18
CA VAL A 48 -4.69 -5.12 2.01
C VAL A 48 -3.54 -5.59 2.88
N LYS A 49 -2.38 -5.82 2.26
CA LYS A 49 -1.13 -6.14 2.94
C LYS A 49 -0.17 -4.97 2.85
N PHE A 50 0.40 -4.61 3.99
CA PHE A 50 1.53 -3.68 4.04
C PHE A 50 2.83 -4.47 4.13
N PHE A 51 3.79 -4.12 3.28
CA PHE A 51 5.11 -4.71 3.25
C PHE A 51 6.17 -3.59 3.22
N TYR A 52 6.97 -3.55 4.28
CA TYR A 52 7.97 -2.52 4.52
C TYR A 52 9.38 -3.08 4.36
N LEU A 53 10.21 -2.44 3.55
CA LEU A 53 11.65 -2.70 3.50
C LEU A 53 12.38 -1.58 4.24
N PHE A 54 12.90 -1.91 5.42
CA PHE A 54 13.59 -0.97 6.31
C PHE A 54 15.08 -0.90 6.00
N ASN A 55 15.70 0.21 6.43
CA ASN A 55 17.16 0.41 6.41
C ASN A 55 17.80 0.28 5.02
N GLU A 56 17.05 0.62 3.99
CA GLU A 56 17.54 0.60 2.62
C GLU A 56 18.36 1.85 2.33
N SER A 57 19.58 1.69 1.81
CA SER A 57 20.41 2.83 1.40
C SER A 57 20.17 3.22 -0.07
N LEU A 58 19.78 2.25 -0.90
CA LEU A 58 19.52 2.43 -2.32
C LEU A 58 18.06 2.08 -2.63
N ILE A 59 17.20 3.11 -2.62
CA ILE A 59 15.76 2.93 -2.80
C ILE A 59 15.41 2.23 -4.11
N THR A 60 16.13 2.48 -5.20
CA THR A 60 15.87 1.80 -6.48
C THR A 60 15.98 0.27 -6.38
N ARG A 61 16.93 -0.25 -5.59
CA ARG A 61 17.05 -1.69 -5.31
C ARG A 61 15.89 -2.19 -4.45
N ALA A 62 15.53 -1.44 -3.42
CA ALA A 62 14.39 -1.76 -2.56
C ALA A 62 13.08 -1.86 -3.37
N ARG A 63 12.87 -0.96 -4.34
CA ARG A 63 11.70 -1.04 -5.25
C ARG A 63 11.66 -2.35 -6.03
N ASN A 64 12.81 -2.81 -6.54
CA ASN A 64 12.88 -4.09 -7.25
C ASN A 64 12.55 -5.27 -6.32
N TYR A 65 13.00 -5.27 -5.06
CA TYR A 65 12.61 -6.30 -4.10
C TYR A 65 11.13 -6.28 -3.77
N LEU A 66 10.52 -5.10 -3.64
CA LEU A 66 9.08 -4.98 -3.43
C LEU A 66 8.28 -5.60 -4.58
N VAL A 67 8.71 -5.33 -5.81
CA VAL A 67 8.10 -5.95 -7.00
C VAL A 67 8.31 -7.46 -7.00
N ASP A 68 9.50 -7.95 -6.69
CA ASP A 68 9.78 -9.40 -6.60
C ASP A 68 8.91 -10.09 -5.53
N GLU A 69 8.80 -9.52 -4.33
CA GLU A 69 7.91 -10.02 -3.27
C GLU A 69 6.43 -9.98 -3.69
N PHE A 70 6.00 -8.92 -4.37
CA PHE A 70 4.66 -8.81 -4.91
C PHE A 70 4.37 -9.91 -5.95
N LEU A 71 5.27 -10.12 -6.91
CA LEU A 71 5.13 -11.12 -7.99
C LEU A 71 5.07 -12.56 -7.46
N ARG A 72 5.68 -12.82 -6.29
CA ARG A 72 5.60 -14.13 -5.59
C ARG A 72 4.36 -14.27 -4.69
N SER A 73 3.57 -13.21 -4.54
CA SER A 73 2.42 -13.17 -3.64
C SER A 73 1.09 -13.44 -4.39
N PRO A 74 0.01 -13.79 -3.68
CA PRO A 74 -1.31 -13.95 -4.29
C PRO A 74 -2.06 -12.61 -4.48
N TYR A 75 -1.40 -11.47 -4.29
CA TYR A 75 -2.01 -10.14 -4.41
C TYR A 75 -2.16 -9.74 -5.87
N THR A 76 -3.24 -9.02 -6.18
CA THR A 76 -3.60 -8.71 -7.57
C THR A 76 -3.12 -7.34 -8.02
N HIS A 77 -2.91 -6.40 -7.07
CA HIS A 77 -2.50 -5.04 -7.36
C HIS A 77 -1.32 -4.64 -6.46
N LEU A 78 -0.32 -3.99 -7.04
CA LEU A 78 0.78 -3.38 -6.29
C LEU A 78 0.53 -1.88 -6.16
N MET A 79 0.40 -1.41 -4.93
CA MET A 79 0.49 0.01 -4.60
C MET A 79 1.91 0.28 -4.12
N PHE A 80 2.75 0.79 -5.02
CA PHE A 80 4.06 1.27 -4.65
C PHE A 80 3.94 2.69 -4.07
N ILE A 81 4.48 2.94 -2.87
CA ILE A 81 4.50 4.28 -2.28
C ILE A 81 5.69 4.47 -1.33
N ASP A 82 6.39 5.59 -1.46
CA ASP A 82 7.52 5.94 -0.58
C ASP A 82 7.02 6.42 0.80
N SER A 83 7.84 6.23 1.84
CA SER A 83 7.46 6.51 3.23
C SER A 83 7.41 8.00 3.60
N ASP A 84 7.68 8.89 2.65
CA ASP A 84 7.63 10.35 2.74
C ASP A 84 6.52 10.97 1.88
N ILE A 85 5.75 10.14 1.17
CA ILE A 85 4.62 10.59 0.34
C ILE A 85 3.30 10.37 1.06
N ASN A 86 2.53 11.43 1.18
CA ASN A 86 1.15 11.37 1.67
C ASN A 86 0.20 10.91 0.56
N PHE A 87 -0.87 10.21 0.92
CA PHE A 87 -1.93 9.82 0.00
C PHE A 87 -3.30 9.86 0.68
N ASN A 88 -4.36 9.93 -0.11
CA ASN A 88 -5.71 9.78 0.38
C ASN A 88 -6.11 8.29 0.28
N PRO A 89 -6.47 7.61 1.38
CA PRO A 89 -6.82 6.20 1.35
C PRO A 89 -8.00 5.86 0.44
N GLN A 90 -8.89 6.81 0.20
CA GLN A 90 -10.06 6.63 -0.65
C GLN A 90 -9.67 6.46 -2.11
N ASP A 91 -8.57 7.09 -2.53
CA ASP A 91 -8.06 6.98 -3.91
C ASP A 91 -7.46 5.59 -4.18
N VAL A 92 -7.13 4.83 -3.13
CA VAL A 92 -6.63 3.45 -3.23
C VAL A 92 -7.77 2.45 -3.40
N LEU A 93 -8.95 2.79 -2.89
CA LEU A 93 -10.17 1.99 -3.01
C LEU A 93 -10.93 2.31 -4.30
N ALA A 94 -10.55 3.38 -5.01
CA ALA A 94 -11.24 3.95 -6.16
C ALA A 94 -11.12 3.12 -7.45
#